data_AF-K9UBZ3-F1
#
_entry.id   AF-K9UBZ3-F1
#
_cell.length_a   1.000
_cell.length_b   1.000
_cell.length_c   1.000
_cell.angle_alpha   90.00
_cell.angle_beta   90.00
_cell.angle_gamma   90.00
#
_symmetry.space_group_name_H-M   'P 1'
#
loop_
_entity.id
_entity.type
_entity.pdbx_description
1 polymer ?
#
loop_
_entity_poly.entity_id
_entity_poly.type
_entity_poly.pdbx_seq_one_letter_code
_entity_poly.pdbx_strand_id
1 'polypeptide(L)'
;MTLPPNFNVLVEQIDREIDNLDTELSEAIQLVRARITLFPNNVSSIQLFALLNNYALFSDNTRWRIQETIRYLTTNETLSSQDIEEAGEDLSEQLGRILEAKIVVSNIKKRLG
;
A
#
# COMPACT_ATOMS: atom_id res chain seq x y z
N MET A 1 -16.37 -14.63 -19.26
CA MET A 1 -17.13 -13.43 -18.82
C MET A 1 -16.17 -12.24 -18.83
N THR A 2 -16.61 -11.03 -19.16
CA THR A 2 -15.75 -9.82 -19.10
C THR A 2 -15.95 -9.12 -17.76
N LEU A 3 -14.86 -8.78 -17.06
CA LEU A 3 -14.93 -7.98 -15.83
C LEU A 3 -15.59 -6.62 -16.10
N PRO A 4 -16.37 -6.09 -15.16
CA PRO A 4 -17.08 -4.84 -15.38
C PRO A 4 -16.09 -3.64 -15.43
N PRO A 5 -16.35 -2.58 -16.21
CA PRO A 5 -15.38 -1.51 -16.43
C PRO A 5 -14.88 -0.79 -15.18
N ASN A 6 -15.74 -0.67 -14.16
CA ASN A 6 -15.40 -0.09 -12.85
C ASN A 6 -14.33 -0.91 -12.10
N PHE A 7 -14.24 -2.22 -12.36
CA PHE A 7 -13.21 -3.07 -11.77
C PHE A 7 -11.81 -2.68 -12.25
N ASN A 8 -11.64 -2.48 -13.57
CA ASN A 8 -10.35 -2.07 -14.12
C ASN A 8 -9.91 -0.70 -13.57
N VAL A 9 -10.86 0.22 -13.43
CA VAL A 9 -10.60 1.53 -12.81
C VAL A 9 -10.13 1.39 -11.36
N LEU A 10 -10.76 0.51 -10.58
CA LEU A 10 -10.36 0.23 -9.20
C LEU A 10 -8.94 -0.35 -9.13
N VAL A 11 -8.62 -1.32 -9.98
CA VAL A 11 -7.27 -1.93 -10.05
C VAL A 11 -6.22 -0.89 -10.41
N GLU A 12 -6.46 -0.10 -11.46
CA GLU A 12 -5.53 0.97 -11.87
C GLU A 12 -5.33 2.02 -10.77
N GLN A 13 -6.39 2.34 -10.02
CA GLN A 13 -6.30 3.24 -8.88
C GLN A 13 -5.45 2.64 -7.78
N ILE A 14 -5.68 1.38 -7.42
CA ILE A 14 -4.91 0.67 -6.40
C ILE A 14 -3.42 0.63 -6.75
N ASP A 15 -3.08 0.25 -7.99
CA ASP A 15 -1.69 0.19 -8.46
C ASP A 15 -1.00 1.55 -8.35
N ARG A 16 -1.68 2.62 -8.77
CA ARG A 16 -1.14 3.98 -8.64
C ARG A 16 -0.93 4.36 -7.18
N GLU A 17 -1.88 4.05 -6.31
CA GLU A 17 -1.82 4.48 -4.91
C GLU A 17 -0.79 3.70 -4.10
N ILE A 18 -0.57 2.42 -4.39
CA ILE A 18 0.47 1.63 -3.73
C ILE A 18 1.86 2.02 -4.21
N ASP A 19 2.04 2.33 -5.50
CA ASP A 19 3.31 2.86 -6.03
C ASP A 19 3.67 4.23 -5.43
N ASN A 20 2.66 5.10 -5.25
CA ASN A 20 2.82 6.36 -4.55
C ASN A 20 3.23 6.14 -3.09
N LEU A 21 2.60 5.19 -2.39
CA LEU A 21 2.94 4.84 -1.01
C LEU A 21 4.40 4.36 -0.91
N ASP A 22 4.86 3.51 -1.82
CA ASP A 22 6.23 3.00 -1.84
C ASP A 22 7.27 4.11 -2.05
N THR A 23 6.93 5.08 -2.91
CA THR A 23 7.76 6.27 -3.13
C THR A 23 7.86 7.12 -1.86
N GLU A 24 6.72 7.45 -1.25
CA GLU A 24 6.63 8.20 0.00
C GLU A 24 7.40 7.52 1.14
N LEU A 25 7.27 6.19 1.25
CA LEU A 25 7.98 5.37 2.23
C LEU A 25 9.49 5.41 2.03
N SER A 26 9.94 5.21 0.78
CA SER A 26 11.36 5.23 0.45
C SER A 26 12.01 6.56 0.81
N GLU A 27 11.35 7.68 0.49
CA GLU A 27 11.82 9.02 0.85
C GLU A 27 11.84 9.23 2.38
N ALA A 28 10.75 8.90 3.08
CA ALA A 28 10.68 9.05 4.53
C ALA A 28 11.75 8.21 5.25
N ILE A 29 11.96 6.97 4.80
CA ILE A 29 12.98 6.06 5.33
C ILE A 29 14.38 6.65 5.15
N GLN A 30 14.69 7.23 3.99
CA GLN A 30 15.97 7.89 3.74
C GLN A 30 16.19 9.09 4.66
N LEU A 31 15.16 9.93 4.86
CA LEU A 31 15.23 11.07 5.79
C LEU A 31 15.50 10.61 7.23
N VAL A 32 14.82 9.57 7.70
CA VAL A 32 15.06 9.03 9.05
C VAL A 32 16.44 8.39 9.16
N ARG A 33 16.90 7.65 8.15
CA ARG A 33 18.27 7.08 8.13
C ARG A 33 19.33 8.18 8.27
N ALA A 34 19.20 9.28 7.52
CA ALA A 34 20.12 10.41 7.63
C ALA A 34 20.14 10.99 9.06
N ARG A 35 18.97 11.11 9.71
CA ARG A 35 18.88 11.55 11.11
C ARG A 35 19.52 10.56 12.08
N ILE A 36 19.33 9.25 11.90
CA ILE A 36 19.98 8.22 12.72
C ILE A 36 21.50 8.29 12.57
N THR A 37 22.02 8.51 11.36
CA THR A 37 23.47 8.68 11.15
C THR A 37 24.04 9.84 11.97
N LEU A 38 23.32 10.96 12.06
CA LEU A 38 23.72 12.13 12.86
C LEU A 38 23.52 11.91 14.37
N PHE A 39 22.47 11.18 14.74
CA PHE A 39 22.06 10.96 16.14
C PHE A 39 21.77 9.47 16.41
N PRO A 40 22.80 8.61 16.46
CA PRO A 40 22.63 7.16 16.45
C PRO A 40 21.89 6.59 17.65
N ASN A 41 21.90 7.28 18.79
CA ASN A 41 21.22 6.86 20.01
C ASN A 41 19.85 7.54 20.21
N ASN A 42 19.35 8.27 19.20
CA ASN A 42 18.05 8.92 19.29
C ASN A 42 16.93 7.86 19.15
N VAL A 43 16.38 7.46 20.30
CA VAL A 43 15.33 6.43 20.39
C VAL A 43 14.13 6.76 19.51
N SER A 44 13.71 8.03 19.43
CA SER A 44 12.58 8.44 18.59
C SER A 44 12.84 8.19 17.11
N SER A 45 14.06 8.43 16.62
CA SER A 45 14.43 8.19 15.22
C SER A 45 14.48 6.70 14.91
N ILE A 46 15.00 5.89 15.84
CA ILE A 46 15.01 4.42 15.71
C ILE A 46 13.58 3.88 15.66
N GLN A 47 12.70 4.33 16.55
CA GLN A 47 11.30 3.92 16.57
C GLN A 47 10.56 4.34 15.29
N LEU A 48 10.82 5.56 14.81
CA LEU A 48 10.22 6.06 13.58
C LEU A 48 10.70 5.25 12.36
N PHE A 49 11.97 4.87 12.32
CA PHE A 49 12.51 3.99 11.29
C PHE A 49 11.80 2.63 11.31
N ALA A 50 11.66 2.01 12.49
CA ALA A 50 10.94 0.74 12.62
C ALA A 50 9.48 0.85 12.16
N LEU A 51 8.78 1.94 12.53
CA LEU A 51 7.41 2.21 12.08
C LEU A 51 7.31 2.29 10.56
N LEU A 52 8.20 3.04 9.90
CA LEU A 52 8.21 3.15 8.44
C LEU A 52 8.51 1.82 7.75
N ASN A 53 9.39 1.00 8.30
CA ASN A 53 9.63 -0.36 7.77
C ASN A 53 8.41 -1.27 7.93
N ASN A 54 7.63 -1.14 9.01
CA ASN A 54 6.37 -1.87 9.15
C ASN A 54 5.36 -1.45 8.07
N TYR A 55 5.31 -0.17 7.70
CA TYR A 55 4.48 0.30 6.58
C TYR A 55 4.99 -0.20 5.21
N ALA A 56 6.31 -0.34 5.03
CA ALA A 56 6.87 -0.98 3.83
C ALA A 56 6.45 -2.44 3.73
N LEU A 57 6.57 -3.21 4.82
CA LEU A 57 6.08 -4.58 4.88
C LEU A 57 4.56 -4.67 4.63
N PHE A 58 3.79 -3.71 5.15
CA PHE A 58 2.37 -3.60 4.85
C PHE A 58 2.11 -3.38 3.36
N SER A 59 2.88 -2.51 2.69
CA SER A 59 2.76 -2.24 1.25
C SER A 59 3.01 -3.52 0.45
N ASP A 60 4.12 -4.22 0.72
CA ASP A 60 4.46 -5.47 0.05
C ASP A 60 3.36 -6.54 0.20
N ASN A 61 2.88 -6.75 1.43
CA ASN A 61 1.82 -7.71 1.70
C ASN A 61 0.50 -7.34 1.03
N THR A 62 0.17 -6.04 1.01
CA THR A 62 -1.05 -5.54 0.37
C THR A 62 -0.98 -5.74 -1.14
N ARG A 63 0.17 -5.41 -1.77
CA ARG A 63 0.42 -5.65 -3.19
C ARG A 63 0.23 -7.11 -3.56
N TRP A 64 0.80 -8.01 -2.77
CA TRP A 64 0.65 -9.44 -2.99
C TRP A 64 -0.82 -9.88 -2.92
N ARG A 65 -1.57 -9.44 -1.90
CA ARG A 65 -3.01 -9.75 -1.76
C ARG A 65 -3.83 -9.26 -2.96
N ILE A 66 -3.59 -8.02 -3.41
CA ILE A 66 -4.27 -7.45 -4.58
C ILE A 66 -4.01 -8.29 -5.83
N GLN A 67 -2.74 -8.65 -6.06
CA GLN A 67 -2.35 -9.48 -7.20
C GLN A 67 -3.00 -10.87 -7.15
N GLU A 68 -3.10 -11.48 -5.97
CA GLU A 68 -3.78 -12.75 -5.79
C GLU A 68 -5.28 -12.66 -6.10
N THR A 69 -5.95 -11.60 -5.65
CA THR A 69 -7.37 -11.34 -5.95
C THR A 69 -7.59 -11.12 -7.45
N ILE A 70 -6.75 -10.31 -8.11
CA ILE A 70 -6.83 -10.08 -9.56
C ILE A 70 -6.56 -11.39 -10.32
N ARG A 71 -5.57 -12.17 -9.90
CA ARG A 71 -5.25 -13.46 -10.51
C ARG A 71 -6.44 -14.42 -10.39
N TYR A 72 -7.04 -14.54 -9.20
CA TYR A 72 -8.24 -15.33 -8.98
C TYR A 72 -9.37 -14.95 -9.96
N LEU A 73 -9.61 -13.65 -10.15
CA LEU A 73 -10.66 -13.15 -11.04
C LEU A 73 -10.37 -13.29 -12.53
N THR A 74 -9.10 -13.37 -12.92
CA THR A 74 -8.70 -13.44 -14.33
C THR A 74 -8.49 -14.87 -14.81
N THR A 75 -8.16 -15.80 -13.90
CA THR A 75 -7.91 -17.20 -14.27
C THR A 75 -9.12 -18.12 -14.13
N ASN A 76 -10.14 -17.73 -13.35
CA ASN A 76 -11.34 -18.56 -13.17
C ASN A 76 -12.37 -18.28 -14.27
N GLU A 77 -12.64 -19.31 -15.09
CA GLU A 77 -13.61 -19.21 -16.19
C GLU A 77 -15.07 -19.27 -15.71
N THR A 78 -15.30 -19.76 -14.49
CA THR A 78 -16.63 -20.01 -13.89
C THR A 78 -16.89 -19.12 -12.68
N LEU A 79 -16.61 -17.82 -12.79
CA LEU A 79 -16.95 -16.86 -11.75
C LEU A 79 -18.44 -16.55 -11.77
N SER A 80 -19.05 -16.55 -10.58
CA SER A 80 -20.38 -15.99 -10.39
C SER A 80 -20.30 -14.47 -10.24
N SER A 81 -21.44 -13.78 -10.39
CA SER A 81 -21.50 -12.35 -10.09
C SER A 81 -21.16 -12.04 -8.63
N GLN A 82 -21.46 -12.96 -7.71
CA GLN A 82 -21.15 -12.82 -6.29
C GLN A 82 -19.64 -12.85 -6.04
N ASP A 83 -18.90 -13.74 -6.72
CA ASP A 83 -17.43 -13.79 -6.61
C ASP A 83 -16.77 -12.48 -7.06
N ILE A 84 -17.34 -11.85 -8.10
CA ILE A 84 -16.84 -10.57 -8.64
C ILE A 84 -17.15 -9.43 -7.67
N GLU A 85 -18.31 -9.44 -7.04
CA GLU A 85 -18.73 -8.44 -6.05
C GLU A 85 -17.84 -8.52 -4.80
N GLU A 86 -17.68 -9.70 -4.22
CA GLU A 86 -16.82 -9.95 -3.05
C GLU A 86 -15.38 -9.51 -3.29
N ALA A 87 -14.81 -9.87 -4.44
CA ALA A 87 -13.46 -9.43 -4.79
C ALA A 87 -13.36 -7.91 -5.00
N GLY A 88 -14.43 -7.26 -5.49
CA GLY A 88 -14.51 -5.80 -5.59
C GLY A 88 -14.54 -5.11 -4.23
N GLU A 89 -15.26 -5.69 -3.26
CA GLU A 89 -15.29 -5.22 -1.86
C GLU A 89 -13.91 -5.36 -1.21
N ASP A 90 -13.27 -6.52 -1.35
CA ASP A 90 -11.93 -6.80 -0.84
C ASP A 90 -10.89 -5.79 -1.36
N LEU A 91 -10.91 -5.53 -2.67
CA LEU A 91 -10.01 -4.55 -3.30
C LEU A 91 -10.30 -3.13 -2.83
N SER A 92 -11.58 -2.78 -2.65
CA SER A 92 -11.98 -1.47 -2.13
C SER A 92 -11.51 -1.27 -0.68
N GLU A 93 -11.56 -2.31 0.15
CA GLU A 93 -11.00 -2.30 1.49
C GLU A 93 -9.48 -2.10 1.45
N GLN A 94 -8.77 -2.83 0.59
CA GLN A 94 -7.31 -2.66 0.44
C GLN A 94 -6.96 -1.24 0.01
N LEU A 95 -7.71 -0.65 -0.93
CA LEU A 95 -7.53 0.74 -1.34
C LEU A 95 -7.69 1.71 -0.16
N GLY A 96 -8.71 1.54 0.68
CA GLY A 96 -8.89 2.34 1.88
C GLY A 96 -7.68 2.29 2.81
N ARG A 97 -7.16 1.09 3.07
CA ARG A 97 -5.98 0.87 3.92
C ARG A 97 -4.71 1.49 3.33
N ILE A 98 -4.53 1.42 2.02
CA ILE A 98 -3.41 2.08 1.31
C ILE A 98 -3.48 3.60 1.50
N LEU A 99 -4.67 4.19 1.30
CA LEU A 99 -4.86 5.64 1.45
C LEU A 99 -4.59 6.12 2.88
N GLU A 100 -5.03 5.36 3.88
CA GLU A 100 -4.73 5.65 5.29
C GLU A 100 -3.22 5.60 5.57
N ALA A 101 -2.54 4.53 5.12
CA ALA A 101 -1.10 4.40 5.27
C ALA A 101 -0.37 5.59 4.60
N LYS A 102 -0.80 5.97 3.39
CA LYS A 102 -0.22 7.11 2.65
C LYS A 102 -0.37 8.42 3.41
N ILE A 103 -1.53 8.67 4.03
CA ILE A 103 -1.75 9.87 4.87
C ILE A 103 -0.77 9.89 6.04
N VAL A 104 -0.59 8.76 6.73
CA VAL A 104 0.35 8.66 7.87
C VAL A 104 1.78 8.89 7.43
N VAL A 105 2.25 8.18 6.40
CA VAL A 105 3.62 8.29 5.88
C VAL A 105 3.90 9.70 5.36
N SER A 106 2.98 10.29 4.59
CA SER A 106 3.11 11.66 4.09
C SER A 106 3.24 12.68 5.23
N ASN A 107 2.47 12.50 6.30
CA ASN A 107 2.54 13.38 7.48
C ASN A 107 3.85 13.21 8.25
N ILE A 108 4.38 11.98 8.34
CA ILE A 108 5.70 11.72 8.91
C ILE A 108 6.77 12.42 8.07
N LYS A 109 6.75 12.22 6.75
CA LYS A 109 7.72 12.82 5.82
C LYS A 109 7.78 14.33 5.96
N LYS A 110 6.62 15.01 5.91
CA LYS A 110 6.51 16.47 6.09
C LYS A 110 7.07 16.99 7.42
N ARG A 111 7.09 16.17 8.48
CA ARG A 111 7.66 16.56 9.79
C ARG A 111 9.16 16.33 9.86
N LEU A 112 9.71 15.52 8.95
CA LEU A 112 11.13 15.21 8.86
C LEU A 112 11.90 16.22 8.00
N GLY A 113 11.23 16.90 7.06
CA GLY A 113 11.79 17.95 6.20
C GLY A 113 10.70 18.64 5.41
#